data_AF-A0A318KPL4-F1
#
_entry.id   AF-A0A318KPL4-F1
#
_cell.length_a   1.000
_cell.length_b   1.000
_cell.length_c   1.000
_cell.angle_alpha   90.00
_cell.angle_beta   90.00
_cell.angle_gamma   90.00
#
_symmetry.space_group_name_H-M   'P 1'
#
loop_
_entity.id
_entity.type
_entity.pdbx_description
1 polymer ?
#
loop_
_entity_poly.entity_id
_entity_poly.type
_entity_poly.pdbx_seq_one_letter_code
_entity_poly.pdbx_strand_id
1 'polypeptide(L)'
;MELNETIKLMNSKDYKDRFRAEYYQLKIRYEKLHKMVVKYEAEKLKFTPSCTLELLKEQKSHMGRYLYCLEVRAEIEEIEL
;
A
#
# COMPACT_ATOMS: atom_id res chain seq x y z
N MET A 1 6.95 7.48 -7.25
CA MET A 1 5.59 7.82 -7.68
C MET A 1 4.79 8.28 -6.47
N GLU A 2 4.16 9.43 -6.56
CA GLU A 2 3.24 9.95 -5.56
C GLU A 2 1.83 9.40 -5.78
N LEU A 3 1.00 9.45 -4.73
CA LEU A 3 -0.33 8.85 -4.78
C LEU A 3 -1.22 9.46 -5.88
N ASN A 4 -1.10 10.77 -6.12
CA ASN A 4 -1.85 11.48 -7.15
C ASN A 4 -1.47 11.07 -8.59
N GLU A 5 -0.24 10.63 -8.82
CA GLU A 5 0.23 10.22 -10.15
C GLU A 5 -0.47 8.94 -10.64
N THR A 6 -0.97 8.12 -9.72
CA THR A 6 -1.72 6.90 -10.02
C THR A 6 -3.12 7.14 -10.60
N ILE A 7 -3.65 8.37 -10.51
CA ILE A 7 -5.01 8.71 -10.99
C ILE A 7 -5.15 8.44 -12.49
N LYS A 8 -4.09 8.69 -13.27
CA LYS A 8 -4.11 8.45 -14.72
C LYS A 8 -4.36 6.97 -15.03
N LEU A 9 -3.68 6.08 -14.30
CA LEU A 9 -3.80 4.63 -14.46
C LEU A 9 -5.18 4.12 -14.03
N MET A 10 -5.77 4.68 -12.96
CA MET A 10 -7.12 4.31 -12.51
C MET A 10 -8.20 4.57 -13.57
N ASN A 11 -8.02 5.60 -14.38
CA ASN A 11 -8.99 6.00 -15.41
C ASN A 11 -8.68 5.39 -16.78
N SER A 12 -7.66 4.52 -16.87
CA SER A 12 -7.34 3.83 -18.12
C SER A 12 -8.45 2.83 -18.50
N LYS A 13 -8.67 2.70 -19.81
CA LYS A 13 -9.55 1.65 -20.36
C LYS A 13 -8.91 0.27 -20.26
N ASP A 14 -7.59 0.20 -20.25
CA ASP A 14 -6.86 -1.05 -20.03
C ASP A 14 -6.97 -1.47 -18.56
N TYR A 15 -7.39 -2.71 -18.31
CA TYR A 15 -7.49 -3.25 -16.96
C TYR A 15 -6.12 -3.45 -16.32
N LYS A 16 -5.06 -3.70 -17.12
CA LYS A 16 -3.69 -3.86 -16.61
C LYS A 16 -3.18 -2.56 -15.98
N ASP A 17 -3.53 -1.42 -16.57
CA ASP A 17 -3.22 -0.12 -15.98
C ASP A 17 -3.99 0.12 -14.68
N ARG A 18 -5.28 -0.20 -14.63
CA ARG A 18 -6.06 -0.09 -13.39
C ARG A 18 -5.50 -0.99 -12.29
N PHE A 19 -5.02 -2.18 -12.65
CA PHE A 19 -4.34 -3.11 -11.76
C PHE A 19 -3.03 -2.53 -11.20
N ARG A 20 -2.18 -1.97 -12.07
CA ARG A 20 -0.97 -1.23 -11.65
C ARG A 20 -1.32 -0.10 -10.69
N ALA A 21 -2.37 0.66 -11.01
CA ALA A 21 -2.84 1.75 -10.16
C ALA A 21 -3.14 1.24 -8.74
N GLU A 22 -3.90 0.16 -8.63
CA GLU A 22 -4.25 -0.47 -7.36
C GLU A 22 -3.00 -0.92 -6.58
N TYR A 23 -2.09 -1.66 -7.22
CA TYR A 23 -0.84 -2.11 -6.59
C TYR A 23 -0.03 -0.96 -6.02
N TYR A 24 0.25 0.06 -6.84
CA TYR A 24 1.09 1.17 -6.41
C TYR A 24 0.41 2.03 -5.34
N GLN A 25 -0.90 2.24 -5.44
CA GLN A 25 -1.67 2.94 -4.43
C GLN A 25 -1.61 2.25 -3.07
N LEU A 26 -1.73 0.91 -3.06
CA LEU A 26 -1.61 0.13 -1.86
C LEU A 26 -0.18 0.20 -1.30
N LYS A 27 0.84 0.04 -2.16
CA LYS A 27 2.26 0.08 -1.80
C LYS A 27 2.66 1.41 -1.15
N ILE A 28 2.28 2.53 -1.76
CA ILE A 28 2.56 3.86 -1.22
C ILE A 28 1.94 4.05 0.18
N ARG A 29 0.69 3.60 0.37
CA ARG A 29 0.04 3.68 1.70
C ARG A 29 0.67 2.74 2.71
N TYR A 30 1.02 1.52 2.28
CA TYR A 30 1.69 0.52 3.10
C TYR A 30 3.02 1.05 3.61
N GLU A 31 3.86 1.63 2.73
CA GLU A 31 5.17 2.17 3.11
C GLU A 31 5.05 3.35 4.09
N LYS A 32 4.07 4.23 3.88
CA LYS A 32 3.79 5.35 4.80
C LYS A 32 3.34 4.84 6.17
N LEU A 33 2.42 3.86 6.21
CA LEU A 33 1.96 3.24 7.45
C LEU A 33 3.09 2.46 8.14
N HIS A 34 3.90 1.71 7.39
CA HIS A 34 5.05 0.98 7.91
C HIS A 34 6.03 1.93 8.62
N LYS A 35 6.42 3.03 7.97
CA LYS A 35 7.30 4.05 8.57
C LYS A 35 6.70 4.67 9.84
N MET A 36 5.39 4.88 9.86
CA MET A 36 4.67 5.38 11.04
C MET A 36 4.69 4.36 12.18
N VAL A 37 4.36 3.09 11.90
CA VAL A 37 4.35 1.99 12.89
C VAL A 37 5.74 1.81 13.50
N VAL A 38 6.82 1.79 12.69
CA VAL A 38 8.19 1.69 13.20
C VAL A 38 8.53 2.83 14.16
N LYS A 39 8.13 4.06 13.84
CA LYS A 39 8.35 5.21 14.73
C LYS A 39 7.50 5.12 16.00
N TYR A 40 6.28 4.59 15.91
CA TYR A 40 5.40 4.43 17.06
C TYR A 40 5.95 3.35 18.01
N GLU A 41 6.36 2.20 17.48
CA GLU A 41 7.02 1.12 18.24
C GLU A 41 8.30 1.57 18.94
N ALA A 42 9.07 2.46 18.30
CA ALA A 42 10.29 3.01 18.87
C ALA A 42 10.07 4.21 19.81
N GLU A 43 8.82 4.58 20.11
CA GLU A 43 8.47 5.77 20.91
C GLU A 43 9.07 7.08 20.35
N LYS A 44 9.25 7.16 19.02
CA LYS A 44 9.78 8.33 18.29
C LYS A 44 8.73 9.03 17.41
N LEU A 45 7.47 8.58 17.45
CA LEU A 45 6.40 9.22 16.70
C LEU A 45 6.09 10.60 17.30
N LYS A 46 6.06 11.64 16.46
CA LYS A 46 5.91 13.04 16.90
C LYS A 46 4.47 13.44 17.25
N PHE A 47 3.53 12.50 17.21
CA PHE A 47 2.13 12.69 17.51
C PHE A 47 1.54 11.39 18.05
N THR A 48 0.39 11.49 18.73
CA THR A 48 -0.32 10.34 19.30
C THR A 48 -1.51 9.98 18.40
N PRO A 49 -1.55 8.79 17.79
CA PRO A 49 -2.73 8.32 17.09
C PRO A 49 -3.90 8.12 18.05
N SER A 50 -5.13 8.32 17.57
CA SER A 50 -6.36 8.04 18.34
C SER A 50 -6.65 6.54 18.46
N CYS A 51 -6.05 5.71 17.60
CA CYS A 51 -6.16 4.26 17.63
C CYS A 51 -4.94 3.59 18.27
N THR A 52 -5.11 2.32 18.62
CA THR A 52 -4.02 1.52 19.19
C THR A 52 -2.95 1.22 18.15
N LEU A 53 -1.70 1.09 18.62
CA LEU A 53 -0.60 0.59 17.80
C LEU A 53 -0.91 -0.78 17.18
N GLU A 54 -1.59 -1.65 17.93
CA GLU A 54 -1.93 -3.00 17.45
C GLU A 54 -2.83 -2.96 16.22
N LEU A 55 -3.85 -2.09 16.21
CA LEU A 55 -4.73 -1.93 15.04
C LEU A 55 -3.94 -1.47 13.80
N LEU A 56 -2.94 -0.59 13.98
CA LEU A 56 -2.09 -0.12 12.88
C LEU A 56 -1.16 -1.24 12.37
N LYS A 57 -0.67 -2.12 13.26
CA LYS A 57 0.14 -3.29 12.90
C LYS A 57 -0.69 -4.32 12.12
N GLU A 58 -1.92 -4.56 12.55
CA GLU A 58 -2.88 -5.43 11.87
C GLU A 58 -3.23 -4.88 10.48
N GLN A 59 -3.57 -3.59 10.37
CA GLN A 59 -3.81 -2.92 9.09
C GLN A 59 -2.61 -3.08 8.14
N LYS A 60 -1.40 -2.80 8.63
CA LYS A 60 -0.15 -2.99 7.85
C LYS A 60 0.01 -4.43 7.38
N SER A 61 -0.28 -5.41 8.23
CA SER A 61 -0.19 -6.84 7.92
C SER A 61 -1.14 -7.23 6.78
N HIS A 62 -2.41 -6.81 6.84
CA HIS A 62 -3.38 -7.06 5.77
C HIS A 62 -2.97 -6.42 4.45
N MET A 63 -2.48 -5.17 4.49
CA MET A 63 -1.99 -4.49 3.28
C MET A 63 -0.80 -5.22 2.65
N GLY A 64 0.16 -5.70 3.46
CA GLY A 64 1.31 -6.48 2.98
C GLY A 64 0.90 -7.81 2.35
N ARG A 65 -0.06 -8.52 2.96
CA ARG A 65 -0.64 -9.75 2.38
C ARG A 65 -1.35 -9.46 1.07
N TYR A 66 -2.06 -8.34 0.96
CA TYR A 66 -2.73 -7.98 -0.26
C TYR A 66 -1.75 -7.60 -1.39
N LEU A 67 -0.67 -6.88 -1.07
CA LEU A 67 0.43 -6.65 -2.02
C LEU A 67 0.99 -7.95 -2.57
N TYR A 68 1.26 -8.94 -1.71
CA TYR A 68 1.72 -10.26 -2.15
C TYR A 68 0.74 -10.93 -3.12
N CYS A 69 -0.57 -10.87 -2.84
CA CYS A 69 -1.57 -11.40 -3.77
C CYS A 69 -1.53 -10.70 -5.13
N LEU A 70 -1.33 -9.38 -5.16
CA LEU A 70 -1.22 -8.60 -6.40
C LEU A 70 0.06 -8.94 -7.16
N GLU A 71 1.19 -9.14 -6.48
CA GLU A 71 2.45 -9.55 -7.11
C GLU A 71 2.33 -10.93 -7.76
N VAL A 72 1.78 -11.92 -7.04
CA VAL A 72 1.53 -13.26 -7.60
C VAL A 72 0.57 -13.20 -8.79
N ARG A 73 -0.50 -12.41 -8.68
CA ARG A 73 -1.49 -12.25 -9.75
C ARG A 73 -0.90 -11.54 -10.98
N ALA A 74 0.01 -10.60 -10.78
CA ALA A 74 0.71 -9.92 -11.86
C ALA A 74 1.59 -10.87 -12.69
N GLU A 75 2.30 -11.80 -12.02
CA GLU A 75 3.07 -12.85 -12.69
C GLU A 75 2.15 -13.79 -13.50
N ILE A 76 1.00 -14.17 -12.95
CA ILE A 76 0.02 -15.05 -13.63
C ILE A 76 -0.62 -14.37 -14.84
N GLU A 77 -0.95 -13.08 -14.73
CA GLU A 77 -1.66 -12.31 -15.78
C GLU A 77 -0.70 -11.56 -16.73
N GLU A 78 0.61 -11.77 -16.59
CA GLU A 78 1.67 -11.10 -17.35
C GLU A 78 1.50 -9.56 -17.33
N ILE A 79 1.41 -9.01 -16.12
CA ILE A 79 1.30 -7.57 -15.85
C ILE A 79 2.62 -7.08 -15.26
N GLU A 80 3.31 -6.19 -15.97
CA GLU A 80 4.51 -5.54 -15.44
C GLU A 80 4.14 -4.52 -14.34
N LEU A 81 4.73 -4.67 -13.15
CA LEU A 81 4.56 -3.81 -11.96
C LEU A 81 5.83 -3.03 -11.60
#